data_AF-A0A525HNX0-F1
#
_entry.id   AF-A0A525HNX0-F1
#
_cell.length_a   1.000
_cell.length_b   1.000
_cell.length_c   1.000
_cell.angle_alpha   90.00
_cell.angle_beta   90.00
_cell.angle_gamma   90.00
#
_symmetry.space_group_name_H-M   'P 1'
#
loop_
_entity.id
_entity.type
_entity.pdbx_description
1 polymer ?
#
loop_
_entity_poly.entity_id
_entity_poly.type
_entity_poly.pdbx_seq_one_letter_code
_entity_poly.pdbx_strand_id
1 'polypeptide(L)'
;MIVLALMMLSSIPSESRSDFQMMTSPAYQAFARKGDAMCPARRLRYLHPADLDGMEESFLSTLPSREQRRVARATPDTSNCPPAGASCPAQHTLAAIVRLGLLDGFTQSACSGAG
;
A
#
# COMPACT_ATOMS: atom_id res chain seq x y z
N MET A 1 18.62 -41.68 -38.24
CA MET A 1 19.36 -40.53 -37.67
C MET A 1 18.33 -39.60 -37.05
N ILE A 2 18.30 -39.50 -35.73
CA ILE A 2 17.26 -38.81 -34.95
C ILE A 2 17.77 -37.42 -34.61
N VAL A 3 17.07 -36.37 -35.05
CA VAL A 3 17.36 -34.98 -34.64
C VAL A 3 16.47 -34.66 -33.44
N LEU A 4 17.11 -34.57 -32.26
CA LEU A 4 16.50 -34.20 -31.00
C LEU A 4 16.13 -32.71 -31.01
N ALA A 5 14.84 -32.38 -30.92
CA ALA A 5 14.36 -31.03 -30.65
C ALA A 5 14.31 -30.81 -29.13
N LEU A 6 15.30 -30.11 -28.57
CA LEU A 6 15.23 -29.62 -27.20
C LEU A 6 14.28 -28.41 -27.14
N MET A 7 13.03 -28.65 -26.73
CA MET A 7 12.15 -27.60 -26.25
C MET A 7 12.61 -27.18 -24.86
N MET A 8 13.33 -26.05 -24.78
CA MET A 8 13.57 -25.35 -23.53
C MET A 8 12.24 -24.73 -23.09
N LEU A 9 11.48 -25.45 -22.25
CA LEU A 9 10.44 -24.84 -21.43
C LEU A 9 11.15 -23.96 -20.40
N SER A 10 11.27 -22.68 -20.71
CA SER A 10 11.57 -21.67 -19.69
C SER A 10 10.41 -21.69 -18.71
N SER A 11 10.63 -22.30 -17.54
CA SER A 11 9.77 -22.17 -16.38
C SER A 11 9.65 -20.67 -16.08
N ILE A 12 8.58 -20.03 -16.54
CA ILE A 12 8.19 -18.72 -16.05
C ILE A 12 8.09 -18.90 -14.54
N PRO A 13 8.89 -18.21 -13.72
CA PRO A 13 8.67 -18.26 -12.29
C PRO A 13 7.26 -17.75 -12.09
N SER A 14 6.35 -18.65 -11.70
CA SER A 14 5.12 -18.24 -11.06
C SER A 14 5.58 -17.45 -9.86
N GLU A 15 5.54 -16.11 -9.93
CA GLU A 15 5.63 -15.25 -8.77
C GLU A 15 4.55 -15.76 -7.83
N SER A 16 4.99 -16.54 -6.85
CA SER A 16 4.14 -17.05 -5.81
C SER A 16 3.52 -15.82 -5.17
N ARG A 17 2.20 -15.68 -5.32
CA ARG A 17 1.33 -14.70 -4.63
C ARG A 17 1.48 -14.69 -3.10
N SER A 18 2.40 -15.48 -2.55
CA SER A 18 2.86 -15.53 -1.17
C SER A 18 3.38 -14.20 -0.65
N ASP A 19 3.86 -13.31 -1.53
CA ASP A 19 4.36 -11.97 -1.13
C ASP A 19 3.24 -10.92 -1.04
N PHE A 20 2.02 -11.25 -1.46
CA PHE A 20 0.87 -10.37 -1.35
C PHE A 20 0.33 -10.41 0.09
N GLN A 21 0.96 -9.64 0.98
CA GLN A 21 0.45 -9.47 2.34
C GLN A 21 -0.89 -8.74 2.29
N MET A 22 -1.98 -9.49 2.52
CA MET A 22 -3.34 -8.99 2.38
C MET A 22 -3.59 -7.80 3.33
N MET A 23 -3.97 -6.64 2.76
CA MET A 23 -4.40 -5.47 3.51
C MET A 23 -5.92 -5.52 3.69
N THR A 24 -6.39 -5.76 4.92
CA THR A 24 -7.82 -5.99 5.21
C THR A 24 -8.36 -5.07 6.31
N SER A 25 -7.53 -4.20 6.87
CA SER A 25 -7.93 -3.31 7.97
C SER A 25 -9.13 -2.42 7.61
N PRO A 26 -9.95 -2.01 8.61
CA PRO A 26 -11.03 -1.06 8.38
C PRO A 26 -10.58 0.26 7.73
N ALA A 27 -9.38 0.73 8.08
CA ALA A 27 -8.77 1.93 7.50
C ALA A 27 -8.47 1.74 6.01
N TYR A 28 -7.89 0.59 5.63
CA TYR A 28 -7.68 0.23 4.23
C TYR A 28 -8.98 0.13 3.44
N GLN A 29 -10.02 -0.48 4.01
CA GLN A 29 -11.31 -0.55 3.34
C GLN A 29 -11.96 0.83 3.15
N ALA A 30 -11.80 1.74 4.12
CA ALA A 30 -12.30 3.11 3.99
C ALA A 30 -11.58 3.87 2.87
N PHE A 31 -10.26 3.78 2.82
CA PHE A 31 -9.43 4.32 1.75
C PHE A 31 -9.79 3.73 0.39
N ALA A 32 -9.86 2.40 0.27
CA ALA A 32 -10.21 1.72 -0.98
C ALA A 32 -11.59 2.14 -1.49
N ARG A 33 -12.62 2.17 -0.63
CA ARG A 33 -13.96 2.63 -1.02
C ARG A 33 -13.97 4.08 -1.49
N LYS A 34 -13.21 4.96 -0.83
CA LYS A 34 -13.12 6.36 -1.23
C LYS A 34 -12.38 6.52 -2.55
N GLY A 35 -11.29 5.77 -2.75
CA GLY A 35 -10.56 5.67 -4.01
C GLY A 35 -11.42 5.16 -5.16
N ASP A 36 -12.22 4.12 -4.93
CA ASP A 36 -13.15 3.57 -5.94
C ASP A 36 -14.17 4.63 -6.40
N ALA A 37 -14.58 5.54 -5.51
CA ALA A 37 -15.50 6.63 -5.83
C ALA A 37 -14.81 7.82 -6.50
N MET A 38 -13.62 8.20 -6.02
CA MET A 38 -12.91 9.41 -6.48
C MET A 38 -12.09 9.19 -7.76
N CYS A 39 -11.46 8.03 -7.90
CA CYS A 39 -10.56 7.72 -9.01
C CYS A 39 -10.58 6.22 -9.36
N PRO A 40 -11.72 5.68 -9.87
CA PRO A 40 -11.87 4.24 -10.12
C PRO A 40 -10.81 3.66 -11.07
N ALA A 41 -10.31 4.47 -12.02
CA ALA A 41 -9.25 4.07 -12.94
C ALA A 41 -7.92 3.75 -12.26
N ARG A 42 -7.65 4.30 -11.07
CA ARG A 42 -6.42 4.06 -10.29
C ARG A 42 -6.45 2.73 -9.53
N ARG A 43 -7.64 2.13 -9.33
CA ARG A 43 -7.80 0.79 -8.73
C ARG A 43 -7.07 0.64 -7.37
N LEU A 44 -7.12 1.67 -6.51
CA LEU A 44 -6.39 1.76 -5.23
C LEU A 44 -6.68 0.60 -4.24
N ARG A 45 -7.79 -0.11 -4.44
CA ARG A 45 -8.14 -1.35 -3.71
C ARG A 45 -7.17 -2.52 -3.93
N TYR A 46 -6.36 -2.47 -4.98
CA TYR A 46 -5.48 -3.57 -5.39
C TYR A 46 -4.00 -3.21 -5.27
N LEU A 47 -3.67 -2.18 -4.50
CA LEU A 47 -2.28 -1.77 -4.25
C LEU A 47 -1.47 -2.89 -3.59
N HIS A 48 -0.19 -2.96 -3.93
CA HIS A 48 0.74 -3.68 -3.07
C HIS A 48 0.96 -2.90 -1.77
N PRO A 49 1.27 -3.59 -0.66
CA PRO A 49 1.60 -2.92 0.60
C PRO A 49 2.71 -1.87 0.49
N ALA A 50 3.73 -2.13 -0.35
CA ALA A 50 4.82 -1.19 -0.59
C ALA A 50 4.35 0.08 -1.32
N ASP A 51 3.36 -0.03 -2.23
CA ASP A 51 2.80 1.14 -2.91
C ASP A 51 2.03 2.02 -1.93
N LEU A 52 1.27 1.39 -1.01
CA LEU A 52 0.56 2.12 0.05
C LEU A 52 1.55 2.86 0.94
N ASP A 53 2.59 2.18 1.41
CA ASP A 53 3.65 2.76 2.24
C ASP A 53 4.31 3.97 1.54
N GLY A 54 4.70 3.83 0.27
CA GLY A 54 5.27 4.94 -0.51
C GLY A 54 4.30 6.11 -0.74
N MET A 55 3.01 5.84 -0.94
CA MET A 55 1.98 6.88 -1.02
C MET A 55 1.81 7.62 0.30
N GLU A 56 1.85 6.90 1.43
CA GLU A 56 1.78 7.48 2.77
C GLU A 56 2.97 8.37 3.05
N GLU A 57 4.20 7.90 2.81
CA GLU A 57 5.41 8.72 2.94
C GLU A 57 5.34 10.00 2.10
N SER A 58 4.94 9.86 0.84
CA SER A 58 4.78 10.99 -0.08
C SER A 58 3.76 11.99 0.45
N PHE A 59 2.59 11.53 0.90
CA PHE A 59 1.57 12.39 1.49
C PHE A 59 2.06 13.08 2.77
N LEU A 60 2.68 12.34 3.69
CA LEU A 60 3.21 12.88 4.94
C LEU A 60 4.26 13.98 4.67
N SER A 61 5.08 13.84 3.63
CA SER A 61 6.05 14.86 3.23
C SER A 61 5.41 16.20 2.86
N THR A 62 4.16 16.19 2.36
CA THR A 62 3.40 17.41 2.02
C THR A 62 2.74 18.07 3.21
N LEU A 63 2.60 17.37 4.34
CA LEU A 63 1.94 17.90 5.53
C LEU A 63 2.85 18.87 6.29
N PRO A 64 2.30 19.87 7.00
CA PRO A 64 3.08 20.67 7.93
C PRO A 64 3.73 19.79 9.01
N SER A 65 4.92 20.16 9.49
CA SER A 65 5.67 19.34 10.46
C SER A 65 4.88 19.03 11.75
N ARG A 66 3.93 19.90 12.13
CA ARG A 66 3.04 19.65 13.26
C ARG A 66 2.14 18.44 13.02
N GLU A 67 1.61 18.29 11.81
CA GLU A 67 0.73 17.17 11.43
C GLU A 67 1.52 15.89 11.22
N GLN A 68 2.70 15.95 10.59
CA GLN A 68 3.61 14.80 10.52
C GLN A 68 3.87 14.19 11.90
N ARG A 69 4.19 15.05 12.89
CA ARG A 69 4.37 14.63 14.29
C ARG A 69 3.09 14.09 14.93
N ARG A 70 1.90 14.56 14.53
CA ARG A 70 0.63 14.01 15.02
C ARG A 70 0.41 12.60 14.47
N VAL A 71 0.67 12.38 13.19
CA VAL A 71 0.57 11.05 12.57
C VAL A 71 1.59 10.09 13.20
N ALA A 72 2.85 10.48 13.30
CA ALA A 72 3.89 9.64 13.92
C ALA A 72 3.54 9.22 15.36
N ARG A 73 2.97 10.12 16.17
CA ARG A 73 2.52 9.79 17.54
C ARG A 73 1.26 8.93 17.59
N ALA A 74 0.41 9.00 16.56
CA ALA A 74 -0.81 8.21 16.48
C ALA A 74 -0.58 6.83 15.84
N THR A 75 0.56 6.65 15.16
CA THR A 75 0.99 5.39 14.57
C THR A 75 1.53 4.49 15.69
N PRO A 76 0.92 3.31 15.94
CA PRO A 76 1.43 2.38 16.93
C PRO A 76 2.85 1.92 16.60
N ASP A 77 3.60 1.55 17.63
CA ASP A 77 4.91 0.93 17.47
C ASP A 77 4.80 -0.31 16.56
N THR A 78 5.74 -0.41 15.62
CA THR A 78 5.82 -1.48 14.62
C THR A 78 6.68 -2.66 15.11
N SER A 79 7.16 -2.65 16.36
CA SER A 79 7.88 -3.77 16.98
C SER A 79 7.14 -5.11 16.96
N ASN A 80 5.79 -5.09 16.88
CA ASN A 80 4.96 -6.28 16.72
C ASN A 80 4.70 -6.66 15.25
N CYS A 81 5.18 -5.86 14.29
CA CYS A 81 5.07 -6.18 12.87
C CYS A 81 6.14 -7.19 12.46
N PRO A 82 5.84 -8.08 11.50
CA PRO A 82 6.86 -8.93 10.90
C PRO A 82 7.99 -8.08 10.28
N PRO A 83 9.27 -8.44 10.48
CA PRO A 83 10.41 -7.61 10.08
C PRO A 83 10.59 -7.45 8.55
N ALA A 84 9.96 -8.30 7.74
CA ALA A 84 10.08 -8.32 6.28
C ALA A 84 8.78 -7.94 5.55
N GLY A 85 7.86 -7.20 6.19
CA GLY A 85 6.54 -6.90 5.62
C GLY A 85 6.12 -5.44 5.70
N ALA A 86 5.76 -4.85 4.56
CA ALA A 86 5.23 -3.48 4.49
C ALA A 86 3.74 -3.37 4.88
N SER A 87 2.98 -4.47 4.92
CA SER A 87 1.52 -4.42 5.14
C SER A 87 1.12 -4.01 6.55
N CYS A 88 1.85 -4.46 7.56
CA CYS A 88 1.60 -4.07 8.95
C CYS A 88 1.91 -2.58 9.22
N PRO A 89 3.13 -2.06 8.92
CA PRO A 89 3.45 -0.65 9.13
C PRO A 89 2.56 0.28 8.29
N ALA A 90 2.32 -0.03 7.01
CA ALA A 90 1.45 0.80 6.16
C ALA A 90 0.01 0.85 6.72
N GLN A 91 -0.55 -0.29 7.14
CA GLN A 91 -1.90 -0.26 7.72
C GLN A 91 -1.97 0.48 9.07
N HIS A 92 -0.89 0.49 9.85
CA HIS A 92 -0.80 1.30 11.07
C HIS A 92 -0.78 2.80 10.77
N THR A 93 0.02 3.22 9.79
CA THR A 93 0.08 4.61 9.31
C THR A 93 -1.27 5.04 8.73
N LEU A 94 -1.90 4.22 7.87
CA LEU A 94 -3.22 4.50 7.33
C LEU A 94 -4.27 4.67 8.42
N ALA A 95 -4.25 3.82 9.44
CA ALA A 95 -5.16 3.93 10.57
C ALA A 95 -4.97 5.25 11.33
N ALA A 96 -3.72 5.71 11.49
CA ALA A 96 -3.42 7.02 12.07
C ALA A 96 -3.94 8.17 11.19
N ILE A 97 -3.74 8.11 9.88
CA ILE A 97 -4.27 9.07 8.89
C ILE A 97 -5.79 9.17 9.00
N VAL A 98 -6.49 8.03 9.00
CA VAL A 98 -7.96 7.98 9.14
C VAL A 98 -8.41 8.57 10.47
N ARG A 99 -7.80 8.14 11.59
CA ARG A 99 -8.14 8.61 12.94
C ARG A 99 -7.97 10.12 13.11
N LEU A 100 -6.97 10.70 12.44
CA LEU A 100 -6.68 12.13 12.50
C LEU A 100 -7.52 12.97 11.53
N GLY A 101 -8.42 12.34 10.75
CA GLY A 101 -9.30 13.04 9.81
C GLY A 101 -8.60 13.45 8.51
N LEU A 102 -7.47 12.81 8.16
CA LEU A 102 -6.64 13.16 7.00
C LEU A 102 -6.95 12.31 5.75
N LEU A 103 -7.92 11.39 5.84
CA LEU A 103 -8.24 10.45 4.77
C LEU A 103 -8.59 11.14 3.44
N ASP A 104 -9.26 12.28 3.50
CA ASP A 104 -9.71 13.02 2.32
C ASP A 104 -8.53 13.55 1.51
N GLY A 105 -7.60 14.25 2.19
CA GLY A 105 -6.37 14.74 1.58
C GLY A 105 -5.47 13.61 1.10
N PHE A 106 -5.37 12.53 1.89
CA PHE A 106 -4.60 11.36 1.49
C PHE A 106 -5.15 10.70 0.22
N THR A 107 -6.46 10.48 0.15
CA THR A 107 -7.10 9.87 -1.02
C THR A 107 -6.97 10.76 -2.25
N GLN A 108 -7.09 12.08 -2.09
CA GLN A 108 -6.88 13.03 -3.18
C GLN A 108 -5.44 12.97 -3.71
N SER A 109 -4.45 12.89 -2.82
CA SER A 109 -3.04 12.70 -3.19
C SER A 109 -2.82 11.39 -3.96
N ALA A 110 -3.32 10.26 -3.44
CA ALA A 110 -3.21 8.95 -4.06
C ALA A 110 -3.90 8.87 -5.44
N CYS A 111 -5.01 9.59 -5.62
CA CYS A 111 -5.68 9.73 -6.90
C CYS A 111 -4.91 10.59 -7.91
N SER A 112 -4.04 11.50 -7.44
CA SER A 112 -3.28 12.45 -8.27
C SER A 112 -1.89 11.92 -8.66
N GLY A 113 -1.33 10.99 -7.88
CA GLY A 113 -0.05 10.36 -8.20
C GLY A 113 -0.14 9.43 -9.40
N ALA A 114 0.80 9.57 -10.36
CA ALA A 114 1.11 8.50 -11.30
C ALA A 114 1.77 7.37 -10.50
N GLY A 115 1.24 6.16 -10.65
CA GLY A 115 1.85 4.95 -10.10
C GLY A 115 2.91 4.45 -11.06
#